data_AF-A0A4U5TPA5-F1
#
_entry.id   AF-A0A4U5TPA5-F1
#
_cell.length_a   1.000
_cell.length_b   1.000
_cell.length_c   1.000
_cell.angle_alpha   90.00
_cell.angle_beta   90.00
_cell.angle_gamma   90.00
#
_symmetry.space_group_name_H-M   'P 1'
#
loop_
_entity.id
_entity.type
_entity.pdbx_description
1 polymer ?
#
loop_
_entity_poly.entity_id
_entity_poly.type
_entity_poly.pdbx_seq_one_letter_code
_entity_poly.pdbx_strand_id
1 'polypeptide(L)'
;MDLSKLKGKEVELAFHKAYKAVSETQHRFKQDTLLYFYAYYKHATKEFNIELKHHPHNGAQLVSAFKMNALFQVRHLSVKQAKIKYVKLAVKYLGDDFLKA
;
A
#
# COMPACT_ATOMS: atom_id res chain seq x y z
N MET A 1 1.57 -8.80 -17.35
CA MET A 1 1.83 -9.91 -16.39
C MET A 1 0.55 -10.27 -15.63
N ASP A 2 0.16 -11.54 -15.53
CA ASP A 2 -1.01 -11.95 -14.73
C ASP A 2 -0.64 -12.12 -13.25
N LEU A 3 -0.81 -11.05 -12.49
CA LEU A 3 -0.47 -10.99 -11.05
C LEU A 3 -1.35 -11.91 -10.18
N SER A 4 -2.45 -12.45 -10.71
CA SER A 4 -3.34 -13.35 -9.96
C SER A 4 -2.76 -14.75 -9.78
N LYS A 5 -1.81 -15.14 -10.64
CA LYS A 5 -1.18 -16.46 -10.64
C LYS A 5 0.03 -16.59 -9.72
N LEU A 6 0.56 -15.48 -9.19
CA LEU A 6 1.75 -15.46 -8.35
C LEU A 6 1.56 -16.24 -7.05
N LYS A 7 2.61 -16.96 -6.63
CA LYS A 7 2.60 -17.79 -5.41
C LYS A 7 3.69 -17.36 -4.44
N GLY A 8 3.37 -17.45 -3.14
CA GLY A 8 4.30 -17.27 -2.02
C GLY A 8 5.40 -16.23 -2.27
N LYS A 9 6.63 -16.71 -2.47
CA LYS A 9 7.84 -15.90 -2.67
C LYS A 9 7.75 -14.93 -3.85
N GLU A 10 7.07 -15.27 -4.94
CA GLU A 10 6.92 -14.38 -6.10
C GLU A 10 6.07 -13.15 -5.75
N VAL A 11 5.04 -13.33 -4.93
CA VAL A 11 4.21 -12.22 -4.43
C VAL A 11 5.03 -11.31 -3.52
N GLU A 12 5.84 -11.89 -2.64
CA GLU A 12 6.73 -11.13 -1.75
C GLU A 12 7.73 -10.29 -2.53
N LEU A 13 8.41 -10.90 -3.51
CA LEU A 13 9.38 -10.21 -4.35
C LEU A 13 8.73 -9.08 -5.15
N ALA A 14 7.60 -9.36 -5.81
CA ALA A 14 6.88 -8.34 -6.57
C ALA A 14 6.40 -7.19 -5.68
N PHE A 15 5.92 -7.49 -4.46
CA PHE A 15 5.52 -6.49 -3.48
C PHE A 15 6.70 -5.61 -3.04
N HIS A 16 7.86 -6.20 -2.76
CA HIS A 16 9.05 -5.45 -2.37
C HIS A 16 9.55 -4.55 -3.50
N LYS A 17 9.62 -5.06 -4.74
CA LYS A 17 9.99 -4.27 -5.92
C LYS A 17 9.02 -3.11 -6.14
N ALA A 18 7.71 -3.36 -6.04
CA ALA A 18 6.68 -2.33 -6.14
C ALA A 18 6.82 -1.27 -5.04
N TYR A 19 7.06 -1.68 -3.79
CA TYR A 19 7.27 -0.75 -2.68
C TYR A 19 8.46 0.16 -2.94
N LYS A 20 9.60 -0.41 -3.34
CA LYS A 20 10.80 0.35 -3.69
C LYS A 20 10.53 1.36 -4.81
N ALA A 21 9.92 0.91 -5.91
CA ALA A 21 9.58 1.78 -7.03
C ALA A 21 8.65 2.94 -6.63
N VAL A 22 7.63 2.67 -5.81
CA VAL A 22 6.71 3.70 -5.31
C VAL A 22 7.40 4.65 -4.33
N SER A 23 8.37 4.18 -3.54
CA SER A 23 9.11 5.03 -2.59
C SER A 23 10.15 5.94 -3.26
N GLU A 24 10.68 5.54 -4.41
CA GLU A 24 11.77 6.26 -5.11
C GLU A 24 11.27 7.10 -6.30
N THR A 25 10.03 6.89 -6.74
CA THR A 25 9.47 7.61 -7.90
C THR A 25 9.25 9.10 -7.63
N GLN A 26 9.39 9.91 -8.68
CA GLN A 26 9.04 11.33 -8.69
C GLN A 26 7.56 11.57 -9.05
N HIS A 27 6.79 10.50 -9.31
CA HIS A 27 5.38 10.60 -9.64
C HIS A 27 4.57 11.19 -8.48
N ARG A 28 3.82 12.26 -8.75
CA ARG A 28 2.95 12.90 -7.75
C ARG A 28 1.58 12.23 -7.71
N PHE A 29 1.39 11.35 -6.72
CA PHE A 29 0.12 10.68 -6.49
C PHE A 29 -0.94 11.62 -5.90
N LYS A 30 -2.21 11.39 -6.24
CA LYS A 30 -3.35 11.98 -5.51
C LYS A 30 -3.38 11.46 -4.07
N GLN A 31 -3.94 12.25 -3.15
CA GLN A 31 -4.01 11.91 -1.73
C GLN A 31 -4.71 10.56 -1.47
N ASP A 32 -5.83 10.29 -2.16
CA ASP A 32 -6.57 9.03 -2.00
C ASP A 32 -5.74 7.82 -2.46
N THR A 33 -4.93 8.00 -3.51
CA THR A 33 -4.01 6.95 -3.98
C THR A 33 -2.95 6.63 -2.92
N LEU A 34 -2.43 7.65 -2.24
CA LEU A 34 -1.49 7.46 -1.13
C LEU A 34 -2.13 6.71 0.04
N LEU A 35 -3.40 6.99 0.35
CA LEU A 35 -4.16 6.26 1.37
C LEU A 35 -4.34 4.77 0.99
N TYR A 36 -4.59 4.46 -0.28
CA TYR A 36 -4.63 3.06 -0.73
C TYR A 36 -3.28 2.36 -0.60
N PHE A 37 -2.18 2.99 -1.04
CA PHE A 37 -0.84 2.43 -0.85
C PHE A 37 -0.53 2.17 0.62
N TYR A 38 -0.84 3.15 1.49
CA TYR A 38 -0.67 3.01 2.94
C TYR A 38 -1.48 1.83 3.50
N ALA A 39 -2.77 1.75 3.18
CA ALA A 39 -3.65 0.71 3.69
C ALA A 39 -3.21 -0.69 3.23
N TYR A 40 -2.90 -0.86 1.95
CA TYR A 40 -2.41 -2.13 1.43
C TYR A 40 -1.06 -2.52 2.04
N TYR A 41 -0.14 -1.56 2.23
CA TYR A 41 1.16 -1.83 2.84
C TYR A 41 1.03 -2.31 4.29
N LYS A 42 0.35 -1.54 5.15
CA LYS A 42 0.19 -1.89 6.57
C LYS A 42 -0.54 -3.20 6.77
N HIS A 43 -1.56 -3.48 5.95
CA HIS A 43 -2.25 -4.77 5.93
C HIS A 43 -1.33 -5.91 5.46
N ALA A 44 -0.53 -5.67 4.42
CA ALA A 44 0.43 -6.63 3.88
C ALA A 44 1.58 -6.97 4.85
N THR A 45 1.99 -6.03 5.69
CA THR A 45 3.03 -6.22 6.72
C THR A 45 2.45 -6.66 8.07
N LYS A 46 1.12 -6.83 8.17
CA LYS A 46 0.39 -7.15 9.41
C LYS A 46 0.60 -6.11 10.53
N GLU A 47 0.95 -4.89 10.17
CA GLU A 47 1.12 -3.80 11.12
C GLU A 47 -0.21 -3.04 11.27
N PHE A 48 -1.12 -3.56 12.08
CA PHE A 48 -2.38 -2.86 12.39
C PHE A 48 -2.24 -1.80 13.48
N ASN A 49 -1.06 -1.69 14.10
CA ASN A 49 -0.81 -0.68 15.12
C ASN A 49 -0.76 0.70 14.46
N ILE A 50 -1.89 1.41 14.51
CA ILE A 50 -1.94 2.86 14.28
C ILE A 50 -1.55 3.50 15.61
N GLU A 51 -0.36 4.08 15.69
CA GLU A 51 -0.07 5.03 16.77
C GLU A 51 -0.98 6.24 16.60
N LEU A 52 -2.09 6.25 17.35
CA LEU A 52 -2.91 7.43 17.52
C LEU A 52 -2.13 8.41 18.41
N LYS A 53 -1.24 9.20 17.80
CA LYS A 53 -0.65 10.34 18.51
C LYS A 53 -1.72 11.41 18.67
N HIS A 54 -2.44 11.37 19.79
CA HIS A 54 -3.41 12.38 20.17
C HIS A 54 -2.68 13.69 20.51
N HIS A 55 -2.50 14.56 19.52
CA HIS A 55 -2.14 15.95 19.75
C HIS A 55 -3.40 16.83 19.56
N PRO A 56 -3.87 17.51 20.61
CA PRO A 56 -5.17 18.17 20.60
C PRO A 56 -5.29 19.43 19.69
N HIS A 57 -4.24 19.87 19.01
CA HIS A 57 -4.25 21.19 18.33
C HIS A 57 -3.67 21.25 16.91
N ASN A 58 -3.48 20.11 16.22
CA ASN A 58 -3.06 20.10 14.82
C ASN A 58 -3.89 19.11 14.00
N GLY A 59 -4.04 19.35 12.69
CA GLY A 59 -4.82 18.50 11.76
C GLY A 59 -4.37 17.03 11.66
N ALA A 60 -3.43 16.59 12.50
CA ALA A 60 -3.00 15.20 12.65
C ALA A 60 -4.16 14.26 12.98
N GLN A 61 -5.17 14.70 13.73
CA GLN A 61 -6.36 13.89 14.02
C GLN A 61 -7.13 13.54 12.75
N LEU A 62 -7.31 14.51 11.85
CA LEU A 62 -8.01 14.29 10.57
C LEU A 62 -7.21 13.34 9.66
N VAL A 63 -5.90 13.55 9.55
CA VAL A 63 -5.02 12.64 8.79
C VAL A 63 -5.06 11.22 9.35
N SER A 64 -5.05 11.09 10.67
CA SER A 64 -5.17 9.80 11.34
C SER A 64 -6.51 9.13 11.07
N ALA A 65 -7.61 9.88 11.13
CA ALA A 65 -8.95 9.37 10.80
C ALA A 65 -9.03 8.86 9.34
N PHE A 66 -8.44 9.58 8.38
CA PHE A 66 -8.38 9.10 6.99
C PHE A 66 -7.57 7.81 6.85
N LYS A 67 -6.42 7.71 7.52
CA LYS A 67 -5.61 6.48 7.54
C LYS A 67 -6.36 5.30 8.18
N MET A 68 -7.07 5.55 9.29
CA MET A 68 -7.88 4.54 9.95
C MET A 68 -9.03 4.06 9.06
N ASN A 69 -9.73 4.98 8.40
CA ASN A 69 -10.78 4.64 7.44
C ASN A 69 -10.23 3.79 6.28
N ALA A 70 -9.08 4.18 5.70
CA ALA A 70 -8.46 3.41 4.63
C ALA A 70 -8.06 1.99 5.07
N LEU A 71 -7.53 1.83 6.28
CA LEU A 71 -7.23 0.51 6.86
C LEU A 71 -8.49 -0.32 7.09
N PHE A 72 -9.56 0.30 7.59
CA PHE A 72 -10.84 -0.37 7.77
C PHE A 72 -11.41 -0.89 6.44
N GLN A 73 -11.29 -0.12 5.36
CA GLN A 73 -11.77 -0.51 4.03
C GLN A 73 -11.09 -1.77 3.49
N VAL A 74 -9.83 -2.02 3.84
CA VAL A 74 -9.05 -3.16 3.32
C VAL A 74 -9.01 -4.36 4.27
N ARG A 75 -9.64 -4.27 5.46
CA ARG A 75 -9.59 -5.29 6.51
C ARG A 75 -10.04 -6.69 6.08
N HIS A 76 -10.90 -6.77 5.07
CA HIS A 76 -11.45 -8.02 4.53
C HIS A 76 -10.47 -8.78 3.63
N LEU A 77 -9.35 -8.15 3.24
CA LEU A 77 -8.35 -8.77 2.39
C LEU A 77 -7.50 -9.76 3.20
N SER A 78 -7.01 -10.81 2.54
CA SER A 78 -5.85 -11.54 3.05
C SER A 78 -4.55 -10.75 2.83
N VAL A 79 -3.50 -11.09 3.56
CA VAL A 79 -2.15 -10.50 3.37
C VAL A 79 -1.68 -10.61 1.92
N LYS A 80 -1.88 -11.79 1.30
CA LYS A 80 -1.53 -12.02 -0.11
C LYS A 80 -2.31 -11.08 -1.04
N GLN A 81 -3.61 -10.91 -0.81
CA GLN A 81 -4.44 -10.02 -1.61
C GLN A 81 -4.03 -8.55 -1.46
N ALA A 82 -3.68 -8.10 -0.26
CA ALA A 82 -3.19 -6.74 -0.05
C ALA A 82 -1.87 -6.49 -0.80
N LYS A 83 -0.92 -7.44 -0.77
CA LYS A 83 0.32 -7.38 -1.57
C LYS A 83 0.02 -7.28 -3.05
N ILE A 84 -0.84 -8.16 -3.58
CA ILE A 84 -1.22 -8.13 -5.00
C ILE A 84 -1.91 -6.81 -5.37
N LYS A 85 -2.80 -6.27 -4.53
CA LYS A 85 -3.45 -4.98 -4.78
C LYS A 85 -2.45 -3.82 -4.77
N TYR A 86 -1.47 -3.83 -3.87
CA TYR A 86 -0.37 -2.85 -3.86
C TYR A 86 0.41 -2.89 -5.19
N VAL A 87 0.84 -4.07 -5.62
CA VAL A 87 1.57 -4.24 -6.89
C VAL A 87 0.73 -3.78 -8.08
N LYS A 88 -0.55 -4.16 -8.14
CA LYS A 88 -1.47 -3.71 -9.20
C LYS A 88 -1.58 -2.18 -9.24
N LEU A 89 -1.65 -1.53 -8.08
CA LEU A 89 -1.74 -0.09 -8.00
C LEU A 89 -0.43 0.57 -8.46
N ALA A 90 0.73 0.04 -8.07
CA ALA A 90 2.03 0.50 -8.55
C ALA A 90 2.14 0.38 -10.07
N VAL A 91 1.79 -0.79 -10.63
CA VAL A 91 1.81 -1.02 -12.09
C VAL A 91 0.90 -0.05 -12.83
N LYS A 92 -0.29 0.25 -12.29
CA LYS A 92 -1.22 1.21 -12.88
C LYS A 92 -0.61 2.60 -13.08
N TYR A 93 0.25 3.06 -12.15
CA TYR A 93 0.81 4.41 -12.20
C TYR A 93 2.23 4.48 -12.78
N LEU A 94 3.03 3.42 -12.63
CA LEU A 94 4.46 3.40 -12.96
C LEU A 94 4.84 2.44 -14.08
N GLY A 95 3.91 1.62 -14.59
CA GLY A 95 4.21 0.51 -15.51
C GLY A 95 4.76 -0.73 -14.78
N ASP A 96 5.10 -1.80 -15.52
CA ASP A 96 5.55 -3.07 -14.93
C ASP A 96 7.06 -3.35 -15.04
N ASP A 97 7.84 -2.37 -15.52
CA ASP A 97 9.28 -2.54 -15.76
C ASP A 97 10.07 -2.81 -14.49
N PHE A 98 9.65 -2.23 -13.35
CA PHE A 98 10.27 -2.48 -12.05
C PHE A 98 10.14 -3.94 -11.58
N LEU A 99 9.27 -4.76 -12.19
CA LEU A 99 9.17 -6.18 -11.85
C LEU A 99 10.24 -7.02 -12.56
N LYS A 100 10.76 -6.53 -13.69
CA LYS A 100 11.73 -7.21 -14.56
C LYS A 100 13.17 -6.99 -14.12
N ALA A 101 13.45 -5.83 -13.51
CA ALA A 101 14.72 -5.47 -12.89
C ALA A 101 14.97 -6.28 -11.61
#